data_AF-A0A8T5CJ54-F1
#
_entry.id   AF-A0A8T5CJ54-F1
#
_cell.length_a   1.000
_cell.length_b   1.000
_cell.length_c   1.000
_cell.angle_alpha   90.00
_cell.angle_beta   90.00
_cell.angle_gamma   90.00
#
_symmetry.space_group_name_H-M   'P 1'
#
loop_
_entity.id
_entity.type
_entity.pdbx_description
1 polymer ?
#
loop_
_entity_poly.entity_id
_entity_poly.type
_entity_poly.pdbx_seq_one_letter_code
_entity_poly.pdbx_strand_id
1 'polypeptide(L)'
;MLLEQGFYTLVIEASFVAIERVIEFKLLEGGLEPRDLPGTHPGVYTEAARRGIISHHVAENLQDLWRNHRAKTYYQDGLASKSRAEKLFELARETHEYVVNYPALTFANAHV
;
A
#
# COMPACT_ATOMS: atom_id res chain seq x y z
N MET A 1 6.76 0.67 -21.01
CA MET A 1 6.62 0.25 -19.60
C MET A 1 6.18 -1.22 -19.50
N LEU A 2 6.38 -1.89 -18.35
CA LEU A 2 5.95 -3.29 -18.13
C LEU A 2 4.46 -3.53 -18.45
N LEU A 3 3.62 -2.53 -18.18
CA LEU A 3 2.19 -2.54 -18.50
C LEU A 3 1.91 -2.68 -20.00
N GLU A 4 2.59 -1.90 -20.83
CA GLU A 4 2.44 -1.93 -22.30
C GLU A 4 2.99 -3.21 -22.91
N GLN A 5 3.95 -3.85 -22.23
CA GLN A 5 4.58 -5.11 -22.64
C GLN A 5 3.78 -6.34 -22.19
N GLY A 6 2.64 -6.18 -21.51
CA GLY A 6 1.77 -7.28 -21.11
C GLY A 6 2.19 -8.00 -19.83
N PHE A 7 3.16 -7.48 -19.07
CA PHE A 7 3.62 -8.06 -17.80
C PHE A 7 2.68 -7.70 -16.64
N TYR A 8 1.38 -7.99 -16.79
CA TYR A 8 0.34 -7.51 -15.87
C TYR A 8 0.51 -8.01 -14.44
N THR A 9 0.94 -9.26 -14.22
CA THR A 9 1.24 -9.77 -12.88
C THR A 9 2.33 -8.94 -12.20
N LEU A 10 3.43 -8.63 -12.92
CA LEU A 10 4.52 -7.84 -12.37
C LEU A 10 4.08 -6.41 -12.05
N VAL A 11 3.26 -5.79 -12.91
CA VAL A 11 2.68 -4.47 -12.63
C VAL A 11 1.83 -4.50 -11.37
N ILE A 12 0.99 -5.53 -11.21
CA ILE A 12 0.13 -5.68 -10.05
C ILE A 12 0.96 -5.84 -8.76
N GLU A 13 1.90 -6.78 -8.74
CA GLU A 13 2.78 -7.00 -7.58
C GLU A 13 3.61 -5.75 -7.24
N ALA A 14 4.21 -5.10 -8.24
CA ALA A 14 4.99 -3.88 -8.03
C ALA A 14 4.13 -2.72 -7.50
N SER A 15 2.86 -2.66 -7.88
CA SER A 15 1.94 -1.61 -7.41
C SER A 15 1.60 -1.79 -5.92
N PHE A 16 1.37 -3.02 -5.45
CA PHE A 16 1.23 -3.30 -4.01
C PHE A 16 2.49 -2.90 -3.23
N VAL A 17 3.66 -3.30 -3.74
CA VAL A 17 4.94 -2.94 -3.10
C VAL A 17 5.12 -1.43 -3.05
N ALA A 18 4.79 -0.70 -4.12
CA ALA A 18 4.90 0.76 -4.15
C ALA A 18 4.01 1.45 -3.11
N ILE A 19 2.75 0.99 -2.97
CA ILE A 19 1.82 1.46 -1.94
C ILE A 19 2.41 1.22 -0.54
N GLU A 20 2.98 0.05 -0.30
CA GLU A 20 3.57 -0.27 1.00
C GLU A 20 4.81 0.55 1.29
N ARG A 21 5.70 0.74 0.32
CA ARG A 21 6.94 1.51 0.53
C ARG A 21 6.65 2.98 0.87
N VAL A 22 5.65 3.60 0.25
CA VAL A 22 5.30 4.99 0.56
C VAL A 22 4.65 5.12 1.95
N ILE A 23 3.87 4.12 2.36
CA ILE A 23 3.32 4.04 3.72
C ILE A 23 4.44 3.84 4.75
N GLU A 24 5.34 2.89 4.52
CA GLU A 24 6.49 2.65 5.40
C GLU A 24 7.39 3.88 5.51
N PHE A 25 7.60 4.61 4.41
CA PHE A 25 8.30 5.89 4.43
C PHE A 25 7.65 6.87 5.42
N LYS A 26 6.32 7.02 5.41
CA LYS A 26 5.63 7.87 6.40
C LYS A 26 5.66 7.33 7.82
N LEU A 27 5.67 6.01 8.00
CA LEU A 27 5.84 5.42 9.32
C LEU A 27 7.21 5.79 9.90
N LEU A 28 8.27 5.75 9.09
CA LEU A 28 9.62 6.19 9.46
C LEU A 28 9.67 7.70 9.73
N GLU A 29 9.08 8.53 8.86
CA GLU A 29 8.99 9.99 9.12
C GLU A 29 8.24 10.29 10.42
N GLY A 30 7.24 9.47 10.77
CA GLY A 30 6.48 9.52 12.03
C GLY A 30 7.21 8.92 13.24
N GLY A 31 8.51 8.64 13.14
CA GLY A 31 9.35 8.19 14.24
C GLY A 31 9.27 6.70 14.58
N LEU A 32 8.74 5.86 13.69
CA LEU A 32 8.91 4.40 13.81
C LEU A 32 10.36 4.04 13.44
N GLU A 33 11.01 3.21 14.24
CA GLU A 33 12.35 2.72 13.92
C GLU A 33 12.29 1.67 12.79
N PRO A 34 13.30 1.60 11.90
CA PRO A 34 13.32 0.63 10.80
C PRO A 34 13.12 -0.83 11.22
N ARG A 35 13.62 -1.21 12.40
CA ARG A 35 13.47 -2.57 12.95
C ARG A 35 12.04 -2.90 13.40
N ASP A 36 11.23 -1.88 13.64
CA ASP A 36 9.86 -1.99 14.12
C ASP A 36 8.84 -1.87 12.98
N LEU A 37 9.31 -1.73 11.73
CA LEU A 37 8.44 -1.79 10.55
C LEU A 37 7.76 -3.17 10.46
N PRO A 38 6.45 -3.21 10.14
CA PRO A 38 5.75 -4.48 10.01
C PRO A 38 6.35 -5.36 8.91
N GLY A 39 6.70 -6.61 9.25
CA GLY A 39 7.25 -7.58 8.29
C GLY A 39 6.21 -8.24 7.37
N THR A 40 4.96 -7.77 7.36
CA THR A 40 3.86 -8.36 6.57
C THR A 40 3.03 -7.29 5.90
N HIS A 41 2.55 -7.55 4.68
CA HIS A 41 1.69 -6.63 3.93
C HIS A 41 0.48 -6.15 4.76
N PRO A 42 -0.32 -7.02 5.41
CA PRO A 42 -1.43 -6.57 6.25
C PRO A 42 -0.97 -5.75 7.46
N GLY A 43 0.21 -6.05 8.00
CA GLY A 43 0.80 -5.31 9.11
C GLY A 43 1.11 -3.86 8.74
N VAL A 44 1.62 -3.61 7.53
CA VAL A 44 1.91 -2.24 7.04
C VAL A 44 0.64 -1.40 7.04
N TYR A 45 -0.45 -1.90 6.46
CA TYR A 45 -1.74 -1.19 6.41
C TYR A 45 -2.33 -0.96 7.81
N THR A 46 -2.25 -1.98 8.67
CA THR A 46 -2.75 -1.91 10.06
C THR A 46 -2.02 -0.85 10.87
N GLU A 47 -0.69 -0.82 10.80
CA GLU A 47 0.13 0.15 11.54
C GLU A 47 -0.08 1.58 11.02
N ALA A 48 -0.23 1.74 9.71
CA ALA A 48 -0.53 3.03 9.10
C ALA A 48 -1.89 3.60 9.55
N ALA A 49 -2.92 2.76 9.65
CA ALA A 49 -4.21 3.16 10.20
C ALA A 49 -4.12 3.51 11.68
N ARG A 50 -3.38 2.71 12.48
CA ARG A 50 -3.17 2.96 13.91
C ARG A 50 -2.50 4.32 14.17
N ARG A 51 -1.60 4.75 13.29
CA ARG A 51 -0.91 6.05 13.36
C ARG A 51 -1.63 7.18 12.62
N GLY A 52 -2.79 6.92 12.03
CA GLY A 52 -3.60 7.93 11.34
C GLY A 52 -3.05 8.42 10.00
N ILE A 53 -2.14 7.67 9.36
CA ILE A 53 -1.62 7.99 8.02
C ILE A 53 -2.71 7.73 6.96
N ILE A 54 -3.46 6.65 7.13
CA ILE A 54 -4.65 6.30 6.35
C ILE A 54 -5.80 5.98 7.30
N SER A 55 -7.04 5.97 6.80
CA SER A 55 -8.17 5.54 7.61
C SER A 55 -8.20 4.02 7.77
N HIS A 56 -8.84 3.54 8.84
CA HIS A 56 -9.06 2.10 9.06
C HIS A 56 -9.79 1.45 7.89
N HIS A 57 -10.81 2.12 7.33
CA HIS A 57 -11.53 1.66 6.15
C HIS A 57 -10.62 1.50 4.91
N VAL A 58 -9.68 2.42 4.69
CA VAL A 58 -8.70 2.28 3.59
C VAL A 58 -7.77 1.10 3.84
N ALA A 59 -7.31 0.92 5.09
CA ALA A 59 -6.45 -0.22 5.45
C ALA A 59 -7.16 -1.57 5.28
N GLU A 60 -8.44 -1.69 5.63
CA GLU A 60 -9.24 -2.89 5.41
C GLU A 60 -9.39 -3.21 3.92
N ASN A 61 -9.72 -2.21 3.10
CA ASN A 61 -9.84 -2.39 1.65
C ASN A 61 -8.53 -2.81 0.99
N LEU A 62 -7.39 -2.25 1.39
CA LEU A 62 -6.07 -2.65 0.87
C LEU A 62 -5.71 -4.09 1.29
N GLN A 63 -6.02 -4.48 2.53
CA GLN A 63 -5.83 -5.85 3.00
C GLN A 63 -6.67 -6.85 2.21
N ASP A 64 -7.94 -6.54 1.96
CA ASP A 64 -8.83 -7.42 1.20
C ASP A 64 -8.42 -7.50 -0.26
N LEU A 65 -8.00 -6.38 -0.86
CA LEU A 65 -7.47 -6.35 -2.21
C LEU A 65 -6.22 -7.24 -2.34
N TRP A 66 -5.29 -7.15 -1.39
CA TRP A 66 -4.09 -8.01 -1.33
C TRP A 66 -4.45 -9.49 -1.13
N ARG A 67 -5.32 -9.81 -0.17
CA ARG A 67 -5.77 -11.20 0.09
C ARG A 67 -6.43 -11.82 -1.13
N ASN A 68 -7.32 -11.07 -1.78
CA ASN A 68 -8.01 -11.52 -2.99
C ASN A 68 -7.06 -11.74 -4.16
N HIS A 69 -6.06 -10.86 -4.33
CA HIS A 69 -5.00 -11.04 -5.32
C HIS A 69 -4.17 -12.29 -5.01
N ARG A 70 -3.65 -12.43 -3.79
CA ARG A 70 -2.85 -13.59 -3.37
C ARG A 70 -3.59 -14.92 -3.54
N ALA A 71 -4.85 -14.98 -3.12
CA ALA A 71 -5.67 -16.18 -3.24
C ALA A 71 -5.82 -16.61 -4.70
N LYS A 72 -6.15 -15.67 -5.60
CA LYS A 72 -6.30 -15.98 -7.01
C LYS A 72 -4.98 -16.43 -7.65
N THR A 73 -3.85 -15.79 -7.31
CA THR A 73 -2.51 -16.16 -7.82
C THR A 73 -2.16 -17.58 -7.45
N TYR A 74 -2.50 -17.99 -6.23
CA TYR A 74 -2.31 -19.35 -5.76
C TYR A 74 -3.12 -20.37 -6.56
N TYR A 75 -4.38 -20.04 -6.91
CA TYR A 75 -5.25 -20.92 -7.69
C TYR A 75 -5.09 -20.78 -9.22
N GLN A 76 -4.08 -20.02 -9.70
CA GLN A 76 -3.79 -19.80 -11.13
C GLN A 76 -4.99 -19.26 -11.94
N ASP A 77 -5.92 -18.59 -11.27
CA ASP A 77 -7.19 -18.21 -11.87
C ASP A 77 -7.10 -16.78 -12.46
N GLY A 78 -6.81 -16.70 -13.77
CA GLY A 78 -7.12 -15.55 -14.65
C GLY A 78 -6.77 -14.12 -14.19
N LEU A 79 -5.81 -13.92 -13.28
CA LEU A 79 -5.65 -12.66 -12.52
C LEU A 79 -5.23 -11.44 -13.32
N ALA A 80 -4.40 -11.66 -14.32
CA ALA A 80 -3.51 -10.64 -14.83
C ALA A 80 -4.12 -10.08 -16.11
N SER A 81 -5.17 -9.27 -15.96
CA SER A 81 -5.72 -8.51 -17.06
C SER A 81 -5.10 -7.11 -17.10
N LYS A 82 -5.02 -6.55 -18.30
CA LYS A 82 -4.59 -5.16 -18.52
C LYS A 82 -5.34 -4.18 -17.62
N SER A 83 -6.66 -4.30 -17.57
CA SER A 83 -7.52 -3.41 -16.77
C SER A 83 -7.24 -3.50 -15.26
N ARG A 84 -6.92 -4.69 -14.73
CA ARG A 84 -6.55 -4.83 -13.31
C ARG A 84 -5.19 -4.18 -13.03
N ALA A 85 -4.23 -4.38 -13.94
CA ALA A 85 -2.91 -3.77 -13.82
C ALA A 85 -2.97 -2.24 -13.92
N GLU A 86 -3.75 -1.69 -14.83
CA GLU A 86 -4.00 -0.23 -14.96
C GLU A 86 -4.57 0.35 -13.68
N LYS A 87 -5.67 -0.23 -13.16
CA LYS A 87 -6.33 0.27 -11.95
C LYS A 87 -5.43 0.21 -10.72
N LEU A 88 -4.64 -0.87 -10.56
CA LEU A 88 -3.76 -0.96 -9.40
C LEU A 88 -2.55 -0.04 -9.52
N PHE A 89 -2.05 0.18 -10.73
CA PHE A 89 -1.04 1.19 -11.00
C PHE A 89 -1.54 2.60 -10.70
N GLU A 90 -2.76 2.95 -11.12
CA GLU A 90 -3.41 4.22 -10.79
C GLU A 90 -3.59 4.38 -9.28
N LEU A 91 -4.08 3.35 -8.58
CA LEU A 91 -4.21 3.37 -7.13
C LEU A 91 -2.85 3.60 -6.44
N ALA A 92 -1.78 2.97 -6.92
CA ALA A 92 -0.44 3.17 -6.38
C ALA A 92 0.04 4.61 -6.56
N ARG A 93 -0.21 5.20 -7.74
CA ARG A 93 0.11 6.61 -8.02
C ARG A 93 -0.68 7.56 -7.11
N GLU A 94 -1.99 7.36 -7.00
CA GLU A 94 -2.87 8.17 -6.16
C GLU A 94 -2.51 8.06 -4.68
N THR A 95 -2.19 6.85 -4.21
CA THR A 95 -1.74 6.64 -2.83
C THR A 95 -0.42 7.33 -2.57
N HIS A 96 0.54 7.23 -3.51
CA HIS A 96 1.80 7.95 -3.39
C HIS A 96 1.60 9.46 -3.31
N GLU A 97 0.78 10.03 -4.21
CA GLU A 97 0.44 11.45 -4.20
C GLU A 97 -0.25 11.87 -2.90
N TYR A 98 -1.23 11.10 -2.42
CA TYR A 98 -1.91 11.38 -1.16
C TYR A 98 -0.93 11.34 0.02
N VAL A 99 -0.16 10.26 0.15
CA VAL A 99 0.73 10.02 1.28
C VAL A 99 1.88 11.03 1.30
N VAL A 100 2.53 11.32 0.17
CA VAL A 100 3.64 12.29 0.12
C VAL A 100 3.18 13.71 0.41
N ASN A 101 2.01 14.12 -0.12
CA ASN A 101 1.49 15.47 0.11
C ASN A 101 0.79 15.62 1.47
N TYR A 102 0.54 14.53 2.18
CA TYR A 102 0.04 14.60 3.54
C TYR A 102 1.15 15.16 4.45
N PRO A 103 0.95 16.32 5.10
CA PRO A 103 1.94 16.85 6.02
C PRO A 103 2.19 15.81 7.11
N ALA A 104 3.46 15.53 7.40
CA ALA A 104 3.81 14.70 8.55
C ALA A 104 3.12 15.33 9.77
N LEU A 105 2.10 14.66 10.30
CA LEU A 105 1.40 15.13 11.48
C LEU A 105 2.46 15.34 12.56
N THR A 106 2.74 16.61 12.89
CA THR A 106 3.47 16.98 14.08
C THR A 106 2.64 16.55 15.28
N PHE A 107 2.78 15.29 15.69
CA PHE A 107 2.35 14.81 16.99
C PHE A 107 3.38 15.26 18.04
N ALA A 108 3.57 16.57 18.13
CA ALA A 108 4.09 17.22 19.31
C ALA A 108 2.92 18.01 19.90
N ASN A 109 2.50 17.62 21.11
CA ASN A 109 1.47 18.25 21.95
C ASN A 109 0.04 17.71 21.80
N ALA A 110 -0.17 16.48 22.26
CA ALA A 110 -1.44 16.07 22.88
C ALA A 110 -1.19 15.70 24.35
N HIS A 111 -0.65 16.66 25.11
CA HIS A 111 -0.73 16.71 26.56
C HIS A 111 -1.12 18.14 26.94
N VAL A 112 -2.43 18.38 27.02
CA VAL A 112 -3.03 19.40 27.89
C VAL A 112 -4.26 18.76 28.50
#